data_AF-A0A0C9XHB4-F1
#
_entry.id   AF-A0A0C9XHB4-F1
#
_cell.length_a   1.000
_cell.length_b   1.000
_cell.length_c   1.000
_cell.angle_alpha   90.00
_cell.angle_beta   90.00
_cell.angle_gamma   90.00
#
_symmetry.space_group_name_H-M   'P 1'
#
loop_
_entity.id
_entity.type
_entity.pdbx_description
1 polymer ?
#
loop_
_entity_poly.entity_id
_entity_poly.type
_entity_poly.pdbx_seq_one_letter_code
_entity_poly.pdbx_strand_id
1 'polypeptide(L)'
;MLDSKEASSSNETVGCTCITHPTNKSISLCVSWQAVIRTIIDPFIKYTTATLGKPLPSLGSPLSSCFMSINISSCNCSTLHQTLISHGLFPTAPSQPQMAMSVELLSFYCALFEHSCDAINALATALSMYYSRQGFCMTNQQGTTVKDPFWCGLSQAAQWYTILQVEVEKQVDSILQRC
;
A
#
# COMPACT_ATOMS: atom_id res chain seq x y z
N MET A 1 -58.77 26.41 -25.65
CA MET A 1 -57.40 26.70 -26.11
C MET A 1 -56.69 27.31 -24.91
N LEU A 2 -55.88 26.62 -24.11
CA LEU A 2 -55.05 25.43 -24.30
C LEU A 2 -55.24 24.41 -23.15
N ASP A 3 -54.77 23.21 -23.45
CA ASP A 3 -54.96 21.90 -22.85
C ASP A 3 -53.88 21.54 -21.81
N SER A 4 -54.04 20.37 -21.17
CA SER A 4 -53.05 19.52 -20.44
C SER A 4 -53.24 19.48 -18.91
N LYS A 5 -53.94 18.51 -18.30
CA LYS A 5 -53.82 17.02 -18.25
C LYS A 5 -52.85 16.55 -17.15
N GLU A 6 -53.43 16.24 -15.99
CA GLU A 6 -52.82 15.45 -14.91
C GLU A 6 -52.61 14.00 -15.36
N ALA A 7 -51.45 13.43 -15.00
CA ALA A 7 -51.31 12.01 -14.75
C ALA A 7 -50.15 11.78 -13.75
N SER A 8 -50.51 11.23 -12.60
CA SER A 8 -49.64 10.77 -11.53
C SER A 8 -48.74 9.62 -12.01
N SER A 9 -47.44 9.68 -11.70
CA SER A 9 -46.52 8.56 -11.85
C SER A 9 -45.69 8.42 -10.57
N SER A 10 -45.93 7.33 -9.87
CA SER A 10 -45.21 6.82 -8.70
C SER A 10 -43.71 6.63 -9.00
N ASN A 11 -42.85 7.26 -8.20
CA ASN A 11 -41.40 7.07 -8.23
C ASN A 11 -40.99 5.95 -7.27
N GLU A 12 -40.73 4.75 -7.81
CA GLU A 12 -39.88 3.75 -7.15
C GLU A 12 -38.45 3.91 -7.67
N THR A 13 -37.54 4.35 -6.81
CA THR A 13 -36.11 4.38 -7.10
C THR A 13 -35.54 2.99 -6.87
N VAL A 14 -35.51 2.18 -7.93
CA VAL A 14 -34.75 0.93 -7.96
C VAL A 14 -33.26 1.28 -7.92
N GLY A 15 -32.63 1.05 -6.76
CA GLY A 15 -31.19 1.10 -6.62
C GLY A 15 -30.55 0.08 -7.54
N CYS A 16 -29.92 0.55 -8.62
CA CYS A 16 -29.20 -0.30 -9.54
C CYS A 16 -27.87 -0.69 -8.90
N THR A 17 -27.83 -1.85 -8.24
CA THR A 17 -26.58 -2.47 -7.78
C THR A 17 -25.80 -2.90 -9.02
N CYS A 18 -24.82 -2.09 -9.43
CA CYS A 18 -23.90 -2.44 -10.50
C CYS A 18 -23.01 -3.60 -10.06
N ILE A 19 -23.44 -4.83 -10.32
CA ILE A 19 -22.57 -6.00 -10.25
C ILE A 19 -21.60 -5.89 -11.43
N THR A 20 -20.38 -5.43 -11.16
CA THR A 20 -19.33 -5.38 -12.16
C THR A 20 -18.71 -6.76 -12.30
N HIS A 21 -18.86 -7.38 -13.47
CA HIS A 21 -18.22 -8.67 -13.75
C HIS A 21 -16.70 -8.46 -13.91
N PRO A 22 -15.84 -9.27 -13.23
CA PRO A 22 -14.39 -9.14 -13.39
C PRO A 22 -13.98 -9.38 -14.83
N THR A 23 -13.15 -8.49 -15.38
CA THR A 23 -12.57 -8.65 -16.72
C THR A 23 -11.42 -9.68 -16.70
N ASN A 24 -11.13 -10.31 -17.85
CA ASN A 24 -9.97 -11.21 -17.99
C ASN A 24 -8.64 -10.54 -17.59
N LYS A 25 -8.50 -9.23 -17.83
CA LYS A 25 -7.32 -8.45 -17.42
C LYS A 25 -7.21 -8.34 -15.90
N SER A 26 -8.30 -8.04 -15.20
CA SER A 26 -8.31 -7.99 -13.73
C SER A 26 -8.03 -9.35 -13.09
N ILE A 27 -8.52 -10.44 -13.70
CA ILE A 27 -8.24 -11.80 -13.23
C ILE A 27 -6.74 -12.12 -13.38
N SER A 28 -6.16 -11.84 -14.54
CA SER A 28 -4.72 -12.06 -14.79
C SER A 28 -3.83 -11.25 -13.85
N LEU A 29 -4.18 -10.00 -13.56
CA LEU A 29 -3.48 -9.17 -12.58
C LEU A 29 -3.57 -9.78 -11.18
N CYS A 30 -4.76 -10.20 -10.74
CA CYS A 30 -4.94 -10.85 -9.43
C CYS A 30 -4.05 -12.09 -9.27
N VAL A 31 -3.99 -12.95 -10.29
CA VAL A 31 -3.10 -14.15 -10.28
C VAL A 31 -1.63 -13.75 -10.17
N SER A 32 -1.20 -12.74 -10.94
CA SER A 32 0.17 -12.22 -10.85
C SER A 32 0.49 -11.66 -9.47
N TRP A 33 -0.46 -10.99 -8.82
CA TRP A 33 -0.27 -10.42 -7.49
C TRP A 33 -0.17 -11.51 -6.43
N GLN A 34 -1.02 -12.54 -6.51
CA GLN A 34 -0.91 -13.70 -5.62
C GLN A 34 0.45 -14.40 -5.75
N ALA A 35 0.98 -14.51 -6.97
CA ALA A 35 2.31 -15.05 -7.18
C ALA A 35 3.39 -14.20 -6.46
N VAL A 36 3.33 -12.87 -6.58
CA VAL A 36 4.25 -11.97 -5.86
C VAL A 36 4.13 -12.15 -4.36
N ILE A 37 2.92 -12.15 -3.80
CA ILE A 37 2.68 -12.32 -2.35
C ILE A 37 3.36 -13.58 -1.82
N ARG A 38 3.19 -14.72 -2.50
CA ARG A 38 3.83 -15.97 -2.09
C ARG A 38 5.35 -15.86 -2.00
N THR A 39 5.98 -15.11 -2.90
CA THR A 39 7.45 -14.97 -2.90
C THR A 39 8.00 -14.10 -1.78
N ILE A 40 7.15 -13.26 -1.16
CA ILE A 40 7.59 -12.27 -0.16
C ILE A 40 7.24 -12.64 1.28
N ILE A 41 6.47 -13.71 1.50
CA ILE A 41 6.10 -14.18 2.85
C ILE A 41 7.34 -14.52 3.68
N ASP A 42 8.24 -15.37 3.18
CA ASP A 42 9.44 -15.75 3.92
C ASP A 42 10.36 -14.56 4.24
N PRO A 43 10.70 -13.66 3.28
CA PRO A 43 11.40 -12.42 3.58
C PRO A 43 10.70 -11.55 4.63
N PHE A 44 9.37 -11.47 4.59
CA PHE A 44 8.59 -10.67 5.53
C PHE A 44 8.62 -11.26 6.94
N ILE A 45 8.44 -12.57 7.08
CA ILE A 45 8.55 -13.27 8.38
C ILE A 45 9.97 -13.12 8.92
N LYS A 46 10.99 -13.31 8.08
CA LYS A 46 12.40 -13.14 8.45
C LYS A 46 12.70 -11.73 8.92
N TYR A 47 12.18 -10.73 8.21
CA TYR A 47 12.32 -9.33 8.59
C TYR A 47 11.65 -9.07 9.95
N THR A 48 10.38 -9.45 10.09
CA THR A 48 9.58 -9.20 11.28
C THR A 48 10.17 -9.89 12.51
N THR A 49 10.59 -11.15 12.40
CA THR A 49 11.27 -11.87 13.50
C THR A 49 12.62 -11.25 13.86
N ALA A 50 13.29 -10.62 12.89
CA ALA A 50 14.55 -9.92 13.12
C ALA A 50 14.37 -8.53 13.74
N THR A 51 13.19 -7.91 13.69
CA THR A 51 12.96 -6.54 14.22
C THR A 51 12.03 -6.53 15.44
N LEU A 52 11.14 -7.50 15.57
CA LEU A 52 10.16 -7.55 16.66
C LEU A 52 10.85 -7.62 18.02
N GLY A 53 10.51 -6.67 18.89
CA GLY A 53 11.04 -6.58 20.25
C GLY A 53 12.51 -6.17 20.35
N LYS A 54 13.19 -5.87 19.24
CA LYS A 54 14.55 -5.35 19.28
C LYS A 54 14.55 -3.84 19.51
N PRO A 55 15.48 -3.32 20.32
CA PRO A 55 15.65 -1.88 20.43
C PRO A 55 16.01 -1.31 19.05
N LEU A 56 15.36 -0.18 18.70
CA LEU A 56 15.69 0.53 17.47
C LEU A 56 17.20 0.78 17.44
N PRO A 57 17.91 0.45 16.34
CA PRO A 57 19.33 0.72 16.25
C PRO A 57 19.58 2.18 16.63
N SER A 58 20.45 2.40 17.61
CA SER A 58 20.90 3.73 17.97
C SER A 58 21.45 4.38 16.72
N LEU A 59 20.73 5.36 16.18
CA LEU A 59 21.25 6.18 15.11
C LEU A 59 22.36 7.01 15.75
N GLY A 60 23.62 6.60 15.56
CA GLY A 60 24.80 7.11 16.28
C GLY A 60 25.14 8.58 16.03
N SER A 61 24.24 9.33 15.40
CA SER A 61 24.37 10.75 15.09
C SER A 61 23.04 11.44 15.35
N PRO A 62 23.03 12.69 15.86
CA PRO A 62 21.81 13.48 15.85
C PRO A 62 21.27 13.49 14.42
N LEU A 63 19.97 13.21 14.28
CA LEU A 63 19.23 13.33 13.02
C LEU A 63 19.38 14.77 12.52
N SER A 64 20.49 15.06 11.85
CA SER A 64 20.59 16.17 10.92
C SER A 64 19.49 15.95 9.90
N SER A 65 18.85 17.02 9.44
CA SER A 65 17.78 17.02 8.43
C SER A 65 18.19 16.40 7.06
N CYS A 66 19.29 15.67 7.00
CA CYS A 66 19.82 15.02 5.83
C CYS A 66 19.04 13.74 5.52
N PHE A 67 18.64 13.62 4.26
CA PHE A 67 18.12 12.38 3.70
C PHE A 67 19.17 11.28 3.81
N MET A 68 18.75 10.12 4.30
CA MET A 68 19.58 8.93 4.31
C MET A 68 19.47 8.23 2.95
N SER A 69 20.60 8.05 2.28
CA SER A 69 20.67 7.20 1.10
C SER A 69 21.03 5.78 1.53
N ILE A 70 20.23 4.81 1.10
CA ILE A 70 20.50 3.38 1.33
C ILE A 70 20.81 2.76 -0.02
N ASN A 71 21.98 2.13 -0.12
CA ASN A 71 22.34 1.33 -1.28
C ASN A 71 21.83 -0.09 -1.10
N ILE A 72 21.00 -0.55 -2.04
CA ILE A 72 20.42 -1.88 -2.05
C ILE A 72 20.96 -2.63 -3.26
N SER A 73 21.70 -3.72 -3.04
CA SER A 73 22.24 -4.56 -4.12
C SER A 73 21.17 -5.50 -4.66
N SER A 74 20.95 -5.46 -5.98
CA SER A 74 20.12 -6.46 -6.68
C SER A 74 20.98 -7.61 -7.21
N CYS A 75 20.40 -8.81 -7.26
CA CYS A 75 21.00 -9.97 -7.91
C CYS A 75 19.90 -10.84 -8.52
N ASN A 76 20.26 -11.76 -9.42
CA ASN A 76 19.29 -12.66 -10.05
C ASN A 76 18.68 -13.69 -9.07
N CYS A 77 19.20 -13.77 -7.84
CA CYS A 77 18.73 -14.71 -6.83
C CYS A 77 17.49 -14.21 -6.07
N SER A 78 17.15 -12.92 -6.17
CA SER A 78 16.01 -12.33 -5.46
C SER A 78 15.27 -11.33 -6.32
N THR A 79 13.94 -11.30 -6.21
CA THR A 79 13.15 -10.26 -6.86
C THR A 79 13.29 -8.93 -6.13
N LEU A 80 13.00 -7.82 -6.82
CA LEU A 80 13.00 -6.48 -6.22
C LEU A 80 12.14 -6.43 -4.94
N HIS A 81 10.98 -7.08 -4.96
CA HIS A 81 10.05 -7.12 -3.81
C HIS A 81 10.69 -7.81 -2.60
N GLN A 82 11.34 -8.96 -2.82
CA GLN A 82 12.03 -9.70 -1.75
C GLN A 82 13.18 -8.90 -1.15
N THR A 83 13.95 -8.23 -2.02
CA THR A 83 15.06 -7.37 -1.57
C THR A 83 14.54 -6.20 -0.74
N LEU A 84 13.53 -5.46 -1.23
CA LEU A 84 12.94 -4.33 -0.49
C LEU A 84 12.46 -4.76 0.91
N ILE A 85 11.71 -5.87 1.00
CA ILE A 85 11.14 -6.35 2.26
C ILE A 85 12.23 -6.82 3.22
N SER A 86 13.30 -7.43 2.72
CA SER A 86 14.46 -7.80 3.54
C SER A 86 15.15 -6.58 4.17
N HIS A 87 14.95 -5.39 3.60
CA HIS A 87 15.43 -4.09 4.10
C HIS A 87 14.34 -3.28 4.83
N GLY A 88 13.18 -3.86 5.13
CA GLY A 88 12.09 -3.18 5.83
C GLY A 88 11.30 -2.20 4.97
N LEU A 89 11.40 -2.33 3.64
CA LEU A 89 10.66 -1.50 2.68
C LEU A 89 9.59 -2.33 1.98
N PHE A 90 8.38 -1.78 1.92
CA PHE A 90 7.22 -2.37 1.28
C PHE A 90 6.88 -1.60 0.00
N PRO A 91 6.89 -2.25 -1.18
CA PRO A 91 6.60 -1.58 -2.44
C PRO A 91 5.15 -1.08 -2.48
N THR A 92 4.92 0.08 -3.09
CA THR A 92 3.56 0.64 -3.21
C THR A 92 2.73 -0.01 -4.31
N ALA A 93 3.32 -0.90 -5.10
CA ALA A 93 2.69 -1.55 -6.26
C ALA A 93 3.37 -2.90 -6.56
N PRO A 94 2.68 -3.86 -7.22
CA PRO A 94 3.17 -5.22 -7.57
C PRO A 94 4.14 -5.21 -8.74
N SER A 95 3.87 -4.26 -9.61
CA SER A 95 4.23 -4.24 -11.01
C SER A 95 4.72 -2.82 -11.16
N GLN A 96 6.03 -2.69 -11.32
CA GLN A 96 6.71 -1.40 -11.45
C GLN A 96 6.54 -0.50 -10.21
N PRO A 97 6.94 -0.94 -9.00
CA PRO A 97 6.96 -0.06 -7.85
C PRO A 97 7.92 1.10 -8.10
N GLN A 98 7.38 2.32 -8.10
CA GLN A 98 8.17 3.56 -8.19
C GLN A 98 8.53 4.11 -6.81
N MET A 99 7.84 3.63 -5.77
CA MET A 99 8.04 4.01 -4.39
C MET A 99 7.94 2.77 -3.51
N ALA A 100 8.57 2.86 -2.33
CA ALA A 100 8.40 1.92 -1.25
C ALA A 100 8.26 2.69 0.07
N MET A 101 7.53 2.12 1.01
CA MET A 101 7.31 2.69 2.34
C MET A 101 7.90 1.77 3.40
N SER A 102 8.31 2.31 4.54
CA SER A 102 8.72 1.46 5.65
C SER A 102 7.57 0.54 6.08
N VAL A 103 7.91 -0.73 6.35
CA VAL A 103 6.99 -1.73 6.89
C VAL A 103 6.41 -1.26 8.23
N GLU A 104 7.22 -0.63 9.07
CA GLU A 104 6.81 -0.07 10.37
C GLU A 104 5.84 1.09 10.19
N LEU A 105 6.13 2.01 9.26
CA LEU A 105 5.22 3.11 8.94
C LEU A 105 3.87 2.58 8.44
N LEU A 106 3.89 1.52 7.63
CA LEU A 106 2.68 0.91 7.10
C LEU A 106 1.88 0.17 8.18
N SER A 107 2.55 -0.56 9.07
CA SER A 107 1.96 -1.19 10.24
C SER A 107 1.30 -0.14 11.16
N PHE A 108 2.01 0.96 11.44
CA PHE A 108 1.46 2.09 12.19
C PHE A 108 0.25 2.71 11.50
N TYR A 109 0.31 2.90 10.17
CA TYR A 109 -0.82 3.42 9.40
C TYR A 109 -2.05 2.50 9.50
N CYS A 110 -1.88 1.17 9.41
CA CYS A 110 -2.99 0.23 9.56
C CYS A 110 -3.68 0.39 10.92
N ALA A 111 -2.91 0.46 12.01
CA ALA A 111 -3.44 0.72 13.34
C ALA A 111 -4.12 2.10 13.45
N LEU A 112 -3.58 3.13 12.80
CA LEU A 112 -4.20 4.45 12.76
C LEU A 112 -5.53 4.46 12.00
N PHE A 113 -5.60 3.74 10.88
CA PHE A 113 -6.78 3.64 10.03
C PHE A 113 -7.95 2.94 10.73
N GLU A 114 -7.67 1.94 11.57
CA GLU A 114 -8.68 1.29 12.43
C GLU A 114 -9.42 2.27 13.34
N HIS A 115 -8.76 3.38 13.70
CA HIS A 115 -9.32 4.40 14.59
C HIS A 115 -9.73 5.69 13.89
N SER A 116 -9.41 5.86 12.60
CA SER A 116 -9.67 7.09 11.85
C SER A 116 -9.80 6.84 10.35
N CYS A 117 -11.01 7.03 9.82
CA CYS A 117 -11.27 6.91 8.39
C CYS A 117 -10.47 7.94 7.55
N ASP A 118 -10.15 9.10 8.13
CA ASP A 118 -9.37 10.15 7.47
C ASP A 118 -7.85 9.96 7.59
N ALA A 119 -7.39 8.86 8.18
CA ALA A 119 -5.96 8.59 8.39
C ALA A 119 -5.16 8.65 7.08
N ILE A 120 -5.72 8.15 5.98
CA ILE A 120 -5.04 8.15 4.68
C ILE A 120 -4.85 9.56 4.13
N ASN A 121 -5.89 10.39 4.23
CA ASN A 121 -5.85 11.76 3.74
C ASN A 121 -4.88 12.57 4.61
N ALA A 122 -5.02 12.48 5.93
CA ALA A 122 -4.14 13.16 6.87
C ALA A 122 -2.67 12.78 6.65
N LEU A 123 -2.36 11.48 6.53
CA LEU A 123 -0.98 11.02 6.34
C LEU A 123 -0.43 11.41 4.96
N ALA A 124 -1.19 11.24 3.88
CA ALA A 124 -0.76 11.62 2.53
C ALA A 124 -0.51 13.12 2.40
N THR A 125 -1.38 13.96 2.96
CA THR A 125 -1.20 15.42 3.00
C THR A 125 0.00 15.80 3.86
N ALA A 126 0.18 15.18 5.03
CA ALA A 126 1.32 15.44 5.90
C ALA A 126 2.65 15.09 5.21
N LEU A 127 2.73 13.94 4.52
CA LEU A 127 3.91 13.55 3.72
C LEU A 127 4.18 14.57 2.61
N SER A 128 3.15 14.94 1.85
CA SER A 128 3.26 15.95 0.77
C SER A 128 3.80 17.27 1.29
N MET A 129 3.25 17.78 2.39
CA MET A 129 3.70 19.02 3.02
C MET A 129 5.12 18.90 3.57
N TYR A 130 5.45 17.77 4.20
CA TYR A 130 6.78 17.54 4.76
C TYR A 130 7.87 17.54 3.69
N TYR A 131 7.70 16.76 2.62
CA TYR A 131 8.68 16.71 1.53
C TYR A 131 8.75 18.02 0.75
N SER A 132 7.60 18.68 0.51
CA SER A 132 7.56 19.97 -0.19
C SER A 132 8.31 21.06 0.58
N ARG A 133 8.20 21.08 1.91
CA ARG A 133 8.95 22.02 2.78
C ARG A 133 10.46 21.81 2.71
N GLN A 134 10.89 20.59 2.40
CA GLN A 134 12.30 20.24 2.23
C GLN A 134 12.81 20.46 0.79
N GLY A 135 11.98 21.02 -0.10
CA GLY A 135 12.31 21.25 -1.51
C GLY A 135 12.11 20.04 -2.42
N PHE A 136 11.46 18.97 -1.94
CA PHE A 136 11.18 17.77 -2.73
C PHE A 136 9.72 17.76 -3.19
N CYS A 137 9.52 18.03 -4.47
CA CYS A 137 8.23 17.92 -5.13
C CYS A 137 8.21 16.66 -6.00
N MET A 138 7.18 15.83 -5.85
CA MET A 138 7.01 14.68 -6.72
C MET A 138 6.56 15.15 -8.11
N THR A 139 7.32 14.83 -9.15
CA THR A 139 6.99 15.20 -10.53
C THR A 139 6.78 13.97 -11.39
N ASN A 140 5.92 14.08 -12.39
CA ASN A 140 5.79 13.06 -13.42
C ASN A 140 6.93 13.17 -14.46
N GLN A 141 6.90 12.31 -15.48
CA GLN A 141 7.88 12.31 -16.58
C GLN A 141 7.91 13.63 -17.38
N GLN A 142 6.83 14.41 -17.31
CA GLN A 142 6.68 15.71 -17.95
C GLN A 142 7.16 16.87 -17.06
N GLY A 143 7.67 16.58 -15.86
CA GLY A 143 8.13 17.59 -14.90
C GLY A 143 7.02 18.34 -14.17
N THR A 144 5.75 17.96 -14.34
CA THR A 144 4.64 18.60 -13.62
C THR A 144 4.46 17.97 -12.25
N THR A 145 4.14 18.79 -11.24
CA THR A 145 3.90 18.31 -9.88
C THR A 145 2.69 17.38 -9.86
N VAL A 146 2.87 16.20 -9.32
CA VAL A 146 1.80 15.20 -9.17
C VAL A 146 0.90 15.64 -8.03
N LYS A 147 -0.40 15.73 -8.29
CA LYS A 147 -1.41 15.97 -7.26
C LYS A 147 -1.53 14.73 -6.36
N ASP A 148 -1.51 14.94 -5.04
CA ASP A 148 -1.65 13.89 -4.01
C ASP A 148 -0.71 12.68 -4.22
N PRO A 149 0.61 12.91 -4.34
CA PRO A 149 1.55 11.91 -4.86
C PRO A 149 1.67 10.67 -3.96
N PHE A 150 1.39 10.82 -2.67
CA PHE A 150 1.48 9.73 -1.70
C PHE A 150 0.16 8.98 -1.53
N TRP A 151 -0.99 9.59 -1.84
CA TRP A 151 -2.30 9.01 -1.52
C TRP A 151 -2.50 7.66 -2.22
N CYS A 152 -2.26 7.64 -3.53
CA CYS A 152 -2.47 6.45 -4.34
C CYS A 152 -1.48 5.34 -3.97
N GLY A 153 -0.21 5.69 -3.74
CA GLY A 153 0.82 4.74 -3.32
C GLY A 153 0.58 4.18 -1.92
N LEU A 154 0.13 5.02 -0.98
CA LEU A 154 -0.21 4.62 0.39
C LEU A 154 -1.41 3.69 0.42
N SER A 155 -2.48 4.04 -0.29
CA SER A 155 -3.68 3.21 -0.41
C SER A 155 -3.36 1.82 -0.93
N GLN A 156 -2.60 1.76 -2.03
CA GLN A 156 -2.17 0.50 -2.62
C GLN A 156 -1.30 -0.29 -1.65
N ALA A 157 -0.20 0.28 -1.16
CA ALA A 157 0.67 -0.44 -0.22
C ALA A 157 -0.10 -1.01 0.97
N ALA A 158 -1.02 -0.24 1.56
CA ALA A 158 -1.82 -0.67 2.71
C ALA A 158 -2.70 -1.86 2.37
N GLN A 159 -3.47 -1.80 1.27
CA GLN A 159 -4.31 -2.91 0.83
C GLN A 159 -3.50 -4.21 0.69
N TRP A 160 -2.30 -4.09 0.16
CA TRP A 160 -1.47 -5.23 -0.21
C TRP A 160 -0.78 -5.83 0.99
N TYR A 161 -0.33 -4.96 1.89
CA TYR A 161 0.21 -5.32 3.18
C TYR A 161 -0.83 -6.07 4.01
N THR A 162 -2.09 -5.63 4.02
CA THR A 162 -3.18 -6.38 4.67
C THR A 162 -3.37 -7.77 4.04
N ILE A 163 -3.31 -7.90 2.71
CA ILE A 163 -3.40 -9.22 2.06
C ILE A 163 -2.20 -10.10 2.46
N LEU A 164 -0.99 -9.53 2.51
CA LEU A 164 0.20 -10.25 2.96
C LEU A 164 0.04 -10.74 4.41
N GLN A 165 -0.44 -9.90 5.31
CA GLN A 165 -0.69 -10.28 6.72
C GLN A 165 -1.66 -11.46 6.81
N VAL A 166 -2.79 -11.40 6.11
CA VAL A 166 -3.77 -12.49 6.05
C VAL A 166 -3.16 -13.79 5.51
N GLU A 167 -2.28 -13.71 4.51
CA GLU A 167 -1.66 -14.90 3.95
C GLU A 167 -0.58 -15.50 4.87
N VAL A 168 0.15 -14.65 5.60
CA VAL A 168 1.07 -15.10 6.66
C VAL A 168 0.31 -15.83 7.76
N GLU A 169 -0.81 -15.28 8.23
CA GLU A 169 -1.67 -15.90 9.24
C GLU A 169 -2.17 -17.27 8.79
N LYS A 170 -2.69 -17.38 7.56
CA LYS A 170 -3.11 -18.67 6.99
C LYS A 170 -2.00 -19.70 6.96
N GLN A 171 -0.77 -19.29 6.62
CA GLN A 171 0.36 -20.22 6.63
C GLN A 171 0.66 -20.70 8.05
N VAL A 172 0.67 -19.80 9.03
CA VAL A 172 0.84 -20.16 10.45
C VAL A 172 -0.23 -21.15 10.89
N ASP A 173 -1.51 -20.88 10.59
CA ASP A 173 -2.62 -21.76 10.92
C ASP A 173 -2.49 -23.14 10.27
N SER A 174 -2.06 -23.19 9.00
CA SER A 174 -1.84 -24.46 8.29
C SER A 174 -0.72 -25.31 8.91
N ILE A 175 0.30 -24.66 9.47
CA ILE A 175 1.40 -25.33 10.18
C ILE A 175 0.88 -25.87 11.52
N LEU A 176 0.13 -25.06 12.26
CA LEU A 176 -0.43 -25.46 13.56
C LEU A 176 -1.41 -26.63 13.44
N GLN A 177 -2.23 -26.67 12.38
CA GLN A 177 -3.16 -27.79 12.12
C GLN A 177 -2.47 -29.10 11.73
N ARG A 178 -1.20 -29.05 11.35
CA ARG A 178 -0.40 -30.23 10.98
C ARG A 178 0.39 -30.80 12.16
N CYS A 179 0.43 -30.09 13.29
CA CYS A 179 1.04 -30.54 14.54
C CYS A 179 0.02 -31.28 15.41
#